data_AF-A0A482W247-F1
#
_entry.id   AF-A0A482W247-F1
#
_cell.length_a   1.000
_cell.length_b   1.000
_cell.length_c   1.000
_cell.angle_alpha   90.00
_cell.angle_beta   90.00
_cell.angle_gamma   90.00
#
_symmetry.space_group_name_H-M   'P 1'
#
loop_
_entity.id
_entity.type
_entity.pdbx_description
1 polymer ?
#
loop_
_entity_poly.entity_id
_entity_poly.type
_entity_poly.pdbx_seq_one_letter_code
_entity_poly.pdbx_strand_id
1 'polypeptide(L)'
;VCLIESESAKDTSKVTNKANGSKGLGLFQINSKEWCTFGTAGGKCNMKCEDLTNDDISDDSSCAKKVHGQLGFRGWDGWKRNCYRLKLPIPNC
;
A
#
# COMPACT_ATOMS: atom_id res chain seq x y z
N VAL A 1 -11.54 4.22 0.74
CA VAL A 1 -10.94 5.54 0.43
C VAL A 1 -10.01 6.05 1.53
N CYS A 2 -10.43 6.13 2.80
CA CYS A 2 -9.57 6.66 3.89
C CYS A 2 -8.18 6.01 4.02
N LEU A 3 -8.04 4.70 3.74
CA LEU A 3 -6.74 4.02 3.70
C LEU A 3 -5.75 4.76 2.79
N ILE A 4 -6.15 4.96 1.52
CA ILE A 4 -5.31 5.56 0.49
C ILE A 4 -4.99 7.02 0.84
N GLU A 5 -5.98 7.77 1.34
CA GLU A 5 -5.76 9.14 1.78
C GLU A 5 -4.76 9.24 2.93
N SER A 6 -4.87 8.32 3.90
CA SER A 6 -4.03 8.33 5.09
C SER A 6 -2.61 7.79 4.87
N GLU A 7 -2.44 6.92 3.87
CA GLU A 7 -1.17 6.27 3.57
C GLU A 7 -0.37 7.05 2.52
N SER A 8 -1.00 7.49 1.44
CA SER A 8 -0.33 8.07 0.28
C SER A 8 -0.89 9.43 -0.16
N ALA A 9 -1.96 9.93 0.45
CA ALA A 9 -2.69 11.11 -0.03
C ALA A 9 -3.15 11.00 -1.50
N LYS A 10 -3.46 9.77 -1.95
CA LYS A 10 -3.84 9.41 -3.34
C LYS A 10 -2.72 9.52 -4.37
N ASP A 11 -1.47 9.59 -3.94
CA ASP A 11 -0.30 9.60 -4.80
C ASP A 11 0.16 8.16 -5.11
N THR A 12 0.04 7.76 -6.37
CA THR A 12 0.45 6.45 -6.88
C THR A 12 1.97 6.28 -6.91
N SER A 13 2.74 7.37 -6.92
CA SER A 13 4.20 7.37 -6.96
C SER A 13 4.85 7.48 -5.58
N LYS A 14 4.03 7.51 -4.51
CA LYS A 14 4.51 7.79 -3.15
C LYS A 14 5.48 6.73 -2.63
N VAL A 15 6.72 7.13 -2.32
CA VAL A 15 7.70 6.28 -1.64
C VAL A 15 7.98 6.80 -0.24
N THR A 16 7.75 5.98 0.77
CA THR A 16 8.05 6.30 2.18
C THR A 16 9.12 5.37 2.72
N ASN A 17 10.23 5.92 3.23
CA ASN A 17 11.22 5.12 3.94
C ASN A 17 10.71 4.78 5.35
N LYS A 18 10.66 3.49 5.69
CA LYS A 18 10.29 3.01 7.02
C LYS A 18 11.54 2.86 7.91
N ALA A 19 11.35 2.99 9.22
CA ALA A 19 12.46 2.92 10.19
C ALA A 19 13.22 1.59 10.20
N ASN A 20 12.60 0.51 9.74
CA ASN A 20 13.21 -0.82 9.61
C ASN A 20 14.04 -0.99 8.30
N GLY A 21 14.30 0.08 7.57
CA GLY A 21 15.05 0.09 6.30
C GLY A 21 14.25 -0.38 5.07
N SER A 22 12.99 -0.77 5.25
CA SER A 22 12.09 -1.08 4.12
C SER A 22 11.43 0.18 3.56
N LYS A 23 10.86 0.08 2.35
CA LYS A 23 10.12 1.18 1.72
C LYS A 23 8.64 0.82 1.63
N GLY A 24 7.76 1.78 1.94
CA GLY A 24 6.36 1.76 1.55
C GLY A 24 6.22 2.33 0.16
N LEU A 25 5.54 1.60 -0.73
CA LEU A 25 5.47 1.92 -2.15
C LEU A 25 4.02 2.17 -2.59
N GLY A 26 3.88 3.26 -3.34
CA GLY A 26 2.69 3.64 -4.08
C GLY A 26 1.46 3.95 -3.26
N LEU A 27 0.32 3.80 -3.94
CA LEU A 27 -0.99 4.21 -3.45
C LEU A 27 -1.36 3.53 -2.13
N PHE A 28 -0.99 2.25 -1.98
CA PHE A 28 -1.30 1.44 -0.81
C PHE A 28 -0.13 1.32 0.18
N GLN A 29 1.00 2.02 -0.04
CA GLN A 29 2.18 1.95 0.81
C GLN A 29 2.65 0.50 1.10
N ILE A 30 2.66 -0.34 0.06
CA ILE A 30 3.04 -1.76 0.14
C ILE A 30 4.51 -1.89 0.53
N ASN A 31 4.82 -2.82 1.43
CA ASN A 31 6.16 -2.96 1.98
C ASN A 31 7.12 -3.71 1.02
N SER A 32 8.18 -3.03 0.59
CA SER A 32 9.20 -3.53 -0.33
C SER A 32 10.04 -4.69 0.19
N LYS A 33 10.02 -4.97 1.49
CA LYS A 33 10.81 -6.07 2.09
C LYS A 33 10.14 -7.43 1.95
N GLU A 34 8.82 -7.44 1.85
CA GLU A 34 8.03 -8.68 1.93
C GLU A 34 7.18 -8.91 0.67
N TRP A 35 6.73 -7.85 0.00
CA TRP A 35 5.70 -7.97 -1.03
C TRP A 35 6.24 -7.85 -2.46
N CYS A 36 7.32 -7.11 -2.69
CA CYS A 36 7.94 -6.93 -4.01
C CYS A 36 9.47 -7.01 -3.92
N THR A 37 10.17 -6.93 -5.06
CA THR A 37 11.62 -6.80 -5.13
C THR A 37 12.01 -5.71 -6.14
N PHE A 38 13.08 -4.96 -5.88
CA PHE A 38 13.55 -3.91 -6.80
C PHE A 38 14.33 -4.53 -7.96
N GLY A 39 14.09 -4.04 -9.18
CA GLY A 39 14.76 -4.49 -10.41
C GLY A 39 14.28 -5.85 -10.95
N THR A 40 13.79 -6.76 -10.11
CA THR A 40 13.29 -8.09 -10.51
C THR A 40 11.96 -8.43 -9.85
N ALA A 41 11.18 -9.29 -10.50
CA ALA A 41 9.93 -9.76 -9.91
C ALA A 41 10.22 -10.68 -8.71
N GLY A 42 9.63 -10.35 -7.56
CA GLY A 42 9.86 -11.10 -6.33
C GLY A 42 8.88 -10.74 -5.22
N GLY A 43 9.17 -11.23 -4.01
CA GLY A 43 8.28 -11.07 -2.85
C GLY A 43 6.96 -11.85 -2.96
N LYS A 44 6.06 -11.64 -1.99
CA LYS A 44 4.76 -12.35 -1.94
C LYS A 44 3.81 -12.01 -3.09
N CYS A 45 3.98 -10.85 -3.73
CA CYS A 45 3.20 -10.48 -4.90
C CYS A 45 3.83 -10.91 -6.22
N ASN A 46 5.08 -11.41 -6.19
CA ASN A 46 5.84 -11.85 -7.37
C ASN A 46 5.90 -10.77 -8.46
N MET A 47 6.29 -9.56 -8.07
CA MET A 47 6.27 -8.38 -8.94
C MET A 47 7.44 -7.45 -8.63
N LYS A 48 7.70 -6.49 -9.53
CA LYS A 48 8.73 -5.48 -9.30
C LYS A 48 8.17 -4.39 -8.40
N CYS A 49 9.02 -3.82 -7.56
CA CYS A 49 8.62 -2.70 -6.70
C CYS A 49 8.31 -1.42 -7.49
N GLU A 50 8.88 -1.29 -8.68
CA GLU A 50 8.64 -0.19 -9.62
C GLU A 50 7.23 -0.23 -10.20
N ASP A 51 6.65 -1.44 -10.36
CA ASP A 51 5.29 -1.62 -10.85
C ASP A 51 4.27 -1.01 -9.86
N LEU A 52 4.57 -1.09 -8.56
CA LEU A 52 3.74 -0.48 -7.49
C LEU A 52 3.82 1.05 -7.40
N THR A 53 4.59 1.71 -8.27
CA THR A 53 4.77 3.17 -8.24
C THR A 53 4.42 3.84 -9.57
N ASN A 54 3.82 3.08 -10.48
CA ASN A 54 3.36 3.58 -11.77
C ASN A 54 1.90 4.07 -11.67
N ASP A 55 1.30 4.45 -12.80
CA ASP A 55 -0.09 4.92 -12.85
C ASP A 55 -1.12 3.77 -12.99
N ASP A 56 -0.69 2.55 -13.28
CA ASP A 56 -1.56 1.38 -13.38
C ASP A 56 -1.77 0.74 -12.01
N ILE A 57 -2.87 1.09 -11.35
CA ILE A 57 -3.18 0.59 -10.01
C ILE A 57 -3.79 -0.84 -10.00
N SER A 58 -3.88 -1.50 -11.16
CA SER A 58 -4.57 -2.80 -11.29
C SER A 58 -3.81 -3.91 -10.55
N ASP A 59 -2.50 -3.93 -10.70
CA ASP A 59 -1.59 -4.86 -10.04
C ASP A 59 -1.33 -4.45 -8.57
N ASP A 60 -1.23 -3.15 -8.28
CA ASP A 60 -1.23 -2.58 -6.93
C ASP A 60 -2.43 -3.09 -6.11
N SER A 61 -3.63 -2.96 -6.67
CA SER A 61 -4.86 -3.36 -5.98
C SER A 61 -4.91 -4.88 -5.74
N SER A 62 -4.34 -5.66 -6.67
CA SER A 62 -4.23 -7.11 -6.56
C SER A 62 -3.25 -7.52 -5.45
N CYS A 63 -2.12 -6.82 -5.35
CA CYS A 63 -1.17 -7.01 -4.25
C CYS A 63 -1.75 -6.56 -2.91
N ALA A 64 -2.39 -5.40 -2.85
CA ALA A 64 -3.04 -4.88 -1.65
C ALA A 64 -4.14 -5.82 -1.12
N LYS A 65 -4.91 -6.48 -2.00
CA LYS A 65 -5.86 -7.53 -1.62
C LYS A 65 -5.17 -8.71 -0.93
N LYS A 66 -4.01 -9.15 -1.41
CA LYS A 66 -3.21 -10.20 -0.75
C LYS A 66 -2.71 -9.75 0.62
N VAL A 67 -2.20 -8.52 0.72
CA VAL A 67 -1.78 -7.93 2.01
C VAL A 67 -2.94 -7.92 3.00
N HIS A 68 -4.11 -7.45 2.56
CA HIS A 68 -5.31 -7.41 3.38
C HIS A 68 -5.77 -8.82 3.77
N GLY A 69 -5.69 -9.80 2.87
CA GLY A 69 -6.01 -11.19 3.18
C GLY A 69 -5.13 -11.79 4.29
N GLN A 70 -3.87 -11.36 4.42
CA GLN A 70 -2.94 -11.89 5.42
C GLN A 70 -2.89 -11.07 6.71
N LEU A 71 -2.87 -9.73 6.62
CA LEU A 71 -2.65 -8.83 7.76
C LEU A 71 -3.92 -8.08 8.17
N GLY A 72 -4.95 -8.11 7.34
CA GLY A 72 -6.10 -7.21 7.44
C GLY A 72 -5.69 -5.73 7.33
N PHE A 73 -6.65 -4.83 7.55
CA PHE A 73 -6.36 -3.39 7.58
C PHE A 73 -5.36 -2.95 8.65
N ARG A 74 -5.06 -3.81 9.64
CA ARG A 74 -4.06 -3.54 10.68
C ARG A 74 -2.62 -3.54 10.17
N GLY A 75 -2.37 -4.01 8.95
CA GLY A 75 -1.07 -3.89 8.28
C GLY A 75 -0.66 -2.45 7.94
N TRP A 76 -1.60 -1.51 7.98
CA TRP A 76 -1.42 -0.12 7.58
C TRP A 76 -1.49 0.82 8.78
N ASP A 77 -0.38 1.46 9.12
CA ASP A 77 -0.25 2.31 10.30
C ASP A 77 -1.01 3.65 10.14
N GLY A 78 -0.99 4.23 8.94
CA GLY A 78 -1.79 5.41 8.60
C GLY A 78 -3.28 5.11 8.73
N TRP A 79 -3.74 3.95 8.24
CA TRP A 79 -5.13 3.53 8.44
C TRP A 79 -5.49 3.31 9.91
N LYS A 80 -4.60 2.68 10.69
CA LYS A 80 -4.83 2.48 12.14
C LYS A 80 -4.98 3.79 12.90
N ARG A 81 -4.26 4.84 12.51
CA ARG A 81 -4.34 6.16 13.17
C ARG A 81 -5.54 6.98 12.71
N ASN A 82 -5.86 6.94 11.42
CA ASN A 82 -6.74 7.92 10.79
C ASN A 82 -8.07 7.35 10.28
N CYS A 83 -8.27 6.03 10.33
CA CYS A 83 -9.49 5.39 9.83
C CYS A 83 -10.09 4.40 10.83
N TYR A 84 -9.26 3.76 11.66
CA TYR A 84 -9.74 2.78 12.63
C TYR A 84 -10.69 3.46 13.65
N ARG A 85 -11.94 2.98 13.70
CA ARG A 85 -13.06 3.46 14.54
C ARG A 85 -13.71 4.78 14.14
N LEU A 86 -13.28 5.43 13.06
CA LEU A 86 -13.96 6.60 12.54
C LEU A 86 -15.17 6.15 11.70
N LYS A 87 -16.36 6.65 12.03
CA LYS A 87 -17.54 6.57 11.14
C LYS A 87 -17.30 7.53 9.99
N LEU A 88 -16.58 7.05 8.99
CA LEU A 88 -16.30 7.83 7.79
C LEU A 88 -17.58 7.89 6.96
N PRO A 89 -18.05 9.09 6.58
CA PRO A 89 -19.11 9.20 5.60
C PRO A 89 -18.65 8.50 4.32
N ILE A 90 -19.56 7.78 3.66
CA ILE A 90 -19.27 7.15 2.37
C ILE A 90 -18.89 8.29 1.43
N PRO A 91 -17.66 8.29 0.87
CA PRO A 91 -17.27 9.31 -0.08
C PRO A 91 -18.24 9.27 -1.27
N ASN A 92 -18.78 10.42 -1.65
CA ASN A 92 -19.49 10.51 -2.92
C ASN A 92 -18.47 10.28 -4.03
N CYS A 93 -18.64 9.20 -4.77
CA CYS A 93 -17.85 8.88 -5.96
C CYS A 93 -18.22 9.84 -7.10
#